data_AF-A0A3M1XYP3-F1
#
_entry.id   AF-A0A3M1XYP3-F1
#
_cell.length_a   1.000
_cell.length_b   1.000
_cell.length_c   1.000
_cell.angle_alpha   90.00
_cell.angle_beta   90.00
_cell.angle_gamma   90.00
#
_symmetry.space_group_name_H-M   'P 1'
#
loop_
_entity.id
_entity.type
_entity.pdbx_description
1 polymer ?
#
loop_
_entity_poly.entity_id
_entity_poly.type
_entity_poly.pdbx_seq_one_letter_code
_entity_poly.pdbx_strand_id
1 'polypeptide(L)'
;METKIILPDREIPKKWYNIMADMPNLPAPPLHPATKQPVGPDDLSAIFPMALIEQEVSQERWIEIPEEVLKIYTLWRPSPLFRAHRLEQALGTPAKIYYKYEGVSPAGSHKPNTSVPQAYYNKQAGVKRIATETGAGQWGSAMALAGSLFGIDVTVYMVKVSYNQKPYRRIAMETWGAEVHASPTNLTNAGKKILA
;
A
#
# COMPACT_ATOMS: atom_id res chain seq x y z
N MET A 1 4.09 31.75 -14.56
CA MET A 1 3.09 30.66 -14.47
C MET A 1 3.56 29.68 -13.42
N GLU A 2 2.71 29.34 -12.44
CA GLU A 2 3.05 28.36 -11.40
C GLU A 2 2.98 26.94 -11.99
N THR A 3 4.13 26.26 -12.08
CA THR A 3 4.23 24.89 -12.60
C THR A 3 4.09 23.84 -11.52
N LYS A 4 4.53 24.14 -10.29
CA LYS A 4 4.57 23.22 -9.16
C LYS A 4 3.80 23.85 -8.00
N ILE A 5 2.75 23.16 -7.56
CA ILE A 5 1.88 23.56 -6.45
C ILE A 5 2.17 22.62 -5.29
N ILE A 6 2.56 23.18 -4.15
CA ILE A 6 2.93 22.44 -2.94
C ILE A 6 1.95 22.81 -1.82
N LEU A 7 1.39 21.80 -1.18
CA LEU A 7 0.63 21.97 0.05
C LEU A 7 1.61 21.85 1.23
N PRO A 8 1.65 22.80 2.18
CA PRO A 8 2.56 22.72 3.31
C PRO A 8 2.14 21.59 4.26
N ASP A 9 3.10 20.99 4.97
CA ASP A 9 2.88 19.84 5.86
C ASP A 9 1.81 20.10 6.92
N ARG A 10 1.72 21.34 7.42
CA ARG A 10 0.69 21.77 8.39
C ARG A 10 -0.75 21.67 7.87
N GLU A 11 -0.93 21.57 6.55
CA GLU A 11 -2.22 21.44 5.88
C GLU A 11 -2.49 20.01 5.38
N ILE A 12 -1.68 19.02 5.77
CA ILE A 12 -1.94 17.63 5.43
C ILE A 12 -3.34 17.21 5.95
N PRO A 13 -4.19 16.57 5.12
CA PRO A 13 -5.46 16.03 5.59
C PRO A 13 -5.24 15.04 6.75
N LYS A 14 -6.11 15.12 7.75
CA LYS A 14 -6.03 14.31 8.98
C LYS A 14 -6.97 13.10 8.98
N LYS A 15 -7.77 12.94 7.92
CA LYS A 15 -8.75 11.86 7.79
C LYS A 15 -8.65 11.23 6.40
N TRP A 16 -8.80 9.92 6.34
CA TRP A 16 -9.11 9.21 5.09
C TRP A 16 -10.59 9.34 4.79
N TYR A 17 -10.91 9.42 3.49
CA TYR A 17 -12.28 9.42 3.00
C TYR A 17 -12.67 8.00 2.58
N ASN A 18 -13.85 7.56 3.03
CA ASN A 18 -14.43 6.28 2.63
C ASN A 18 -15.62 6.51 1.70
N ILE A 19 -15.47 6.08 0.45
CA ILE A 19 -16.50 6.27 -0.58
C ILE A 19 -17.77 5.45 -0.31
N MET A 20 -17.69 4.38 0.47
CA MET A 20 -18.83 3.51 0.79
C MET A 20 -19.96 4.27 1.48
N ALA A 21 -19.64 5.35 2.22
CA ALA A 21 -20.61 6.21 2.88
C ALA A 21 -21.53 6.98 1.91
N ASP A 22 -21.09 7.15 0.66
CA ASP A 22 -21.78 7.95 -0.36
C ASP A 22 -22.16 7.12 -1.60
N MET A 23 -21.93 5.80 -1.57
CA MET A 23 -22.31 4.91 -2.67
C MET A 23 -23.82 4.65 -2.67
N PRO A 24 -24.53 4.88 -3.78
CA PRO A 24 -25.98 4.61 -3.85
C PRO A 24 -26.30 3.11 -3.78
N ASN A 25 -25.37 2.27 -4.24
CA ASN A 25 -25.43 0.82 -4.14
C ASN A 25 -24.11 0.32 -3.58
N LEU A 26 -24.14 -0.38 -2.44
CA LEU A 26 -22.95 -0.94 -1.85
C LEU A 26 -22.48 -2.17 -2.66
N PRO A 27 -21.16 -2.39 -2.79
CA PRO A 27 -20.60 -3.63 -3.30
C PRO A 27 -21.14 -4.83 -2.50
N ALA A 28 -21.37 -5.94 -3.19
CA ALA A 28 -21.66 -7.20 -2.52
C ALA A 28 -20.47 -7.61 -1.63
N PRO A 29 -20.71 -8.22 -0.46
CA PRO A 29 -19.65 -8.69 0.40
C PRO A 29 -18.80 -9.76 -0.31
N PRO A 30 -17.51 -9.90 0.05
CA PRO A 30 -16.70 -11.00 -0.44
C PRO A 30 -17.34 -12.33 -0.04
N LEU A 31 -17.21 -13.35 -0.89
CA LEU A 31 -17.70 -14.70 -0.58
C LEU A 31 -16.57 -15.59 -0.09
N HIS A 32 -16.81 -16.34 0.98
CA HIS A 32 -15.88 -17.33 1.49
C HIS A 32 -15.63 -18.40 0.41
N PRO A 33 -14.37 -18.73 0.06
CA PRO A 33 -14.05 -19.53 -1.11
C PRO A 33 -14.61 -20.96 -1.05
N ALA A 34 -14.71 -21.55 0.15
CA ALA A 34 -15.30 -22.88 0.36
C ALA A 34 -16.84 -22.87 0.45
N THR A 35 -17.43 -22.11 1.37
CA THR A 35 -18.88 -22.12 1.64
C THR A 35 -19.71 -21.31 0.64
N LYS A 36 -19.07 -20.40 -0.11
CA LYS A 36 -19.71 -19.43 -1.02
C LYS A 36 -20.71 -18.48 -0.33
N GLN A 37 -20.68 -18.40 1.00
CA GLN A 37 -21.45 -17.44 1.78
C GLN A 37 -20.66 -16.15 1.99
N PRO A 38 -21.31 -15.00 2.28
CA PRO A 38 -20.62 -13.78 2.67
C PRO A 38 -19.62 -14.00 3.80
N VAL A 39 -18.41 -13.44 3.67
CA VAL A 39 -17.38 -13.52 4.72
C VAL A 39 -17.78 -12.67 5.94
N GLY A 40 -17.53 -13.21 7.13
CA GLY A 40 -17.60 -12.48 8.38
C GLY A 40 -16.22 -12.03 8.90
N PRO A 41 -16.16 -11.22 9.97
CA PRO A 41 -14.90 -10.81 10.60
C PRO A 41 -13.99 -11.99 11.00
N ASP A 42 -14.58 -13.07 11.52
CA ASP A 42 -13.84 -14.26 11.95
C ASP A 42 -13.10 -14.94 10.79
N ASP A 43 -13.68 -14.92 9.58
CA ASP A 43 -13.04 -15.48 8.37
C ASP A 43 -11.79 -14.70 7.96
N LEU A 44 -11.69 -13.42 8.33
CA LEU A 44 -10.58 -12.53 8.01
C LEU A 44 -9.52 -12.47 9.12
N SER A 45 -9.90 -12.80 10.35
CA SER A 45 -9.05 -12.72 11.55
C SER A 45 -7.77 -13.56 11.49
N ALA A 46 -7.77 -14.61 10.66
CA ALA A 46 -6.59 -15.44 10.43
C ALA A 46 -5.46 -14.70 9.69
N ILE A 47 -5.78 -13.61 8.97
CA ILE A 47 -4.85 -12.90 8.10
C ILE A 47 -4.67 -11.45 8.56
N PHE A 48 -5.73 -10.82 9.08
CA PHE A 48 -5.74 -9.40 9.42
C PHE A 48 -6.06 -9.15 10.90
N PRO A 49 -5.40 -8.18 11.54
CA PRO A 49 -5.82 -7.68 12.86
C PRO A 49 -7.17 -6.98 12.78
N MET A 50 -7.90 -6.97 13.91
CA MET A 50 -9.28 -6.44 13.97
C MET A 50 -9.40 -4.99 13.48
N ALA A 51 -8.45 -4.12 13.82
CA ALA A 51 -8.47 -2.72 13.37
C ALA A 51 -8.43 -2.54 11.84
N LEU A 52 -7.87 -3.49 11.09
CA LEU A 52 -7.93 -3.49 9.63
C LEU A 52 -9.26 -4.06 9.11
N ILE A 53 -9.79 -5.08 9.78
CA ILE A 53 -11.10 -5.66 9.45
C ILE A 53 -12.22 -4.64 9.66
N GLU A 54 -12.20 -3.90 10.76
CA GLU A 54 -13.14 -2.82 11.07
C GLU A 54 -13.17 -1.74 9.98
N GLN A 55 -12.01 -1.39 9.42
CA GLN A 55 -11.92 -0.43 8.32
C GLN A 55 -12.54 -0.97 7.02
N GLU A 56 -12.34 -2.25 6.72
CA GLU A 56 -12.89 -2.89 5.51
C GLU A 56 -14.43 -2.91 5.51
N VAL A 57 -15.05 -3.07 6.69
CA VAL A 57 -16.52 -3.11 6.83
C VAL A 57 -17.15 -1.76 7.20
N SER A 58 -16.32 -0.72 7.40
CA SER A 58 -16.79 0.60 7.82
C SER A 58 -17.60 1.29 6.71
N GLN A 59 -18.65 1.98 7.12
CA GLN A 59 -19.41 2.91 6.29
C GLN A 59 -19.30 4.36 6.80
N GLU A 60 -18.38 4.62 7.74
CA GLU A 60 -18.12 5.98 8.19
C GLU A 60 -17.43 6.77 7.08
N ARG A 61 -17.96 7.95 6.74
CA ARG A 61 -17.42 8.80 5.66
C ARG A 61 -15.96 9.19 5.88
N TRP A 62 -15.58 9.39 7.15
CA TRP A 62 -14.26 9.90 7.52
C TRP A 62 -13.64 9.03 8.59
N ILE A 63 -12.43 8.53 8.34
CA ILE A 63 -11.66 7.73 9.27
C ILE A 63 -10.43 8.54 9.69
N GLU A 64 -10.23 8.77 10.99
CA GLU A 64 -9.07 9.51 11.49
C GLU A 64 -7.76 8.80 11.13
N ILE A 65 -6.76 9.57 10.69
CA ILE A 65 -5.42 9.07 10.45
C ILE A 65 -4.66 9.08 11.77
N PRO A 66 -4.11 7.95 12.25
CA PRO A 66 -3.31 7.91 13.46
C PRO A 66 -2.13 8.90 13.41
N GLU A 67 -1.80 9.53 14.55
CA GLU A 67 -0.74 10.54 14.60
C GLU A 67 0.62 9.99 14.15
N GLU A 68 0.95 8.75 14.50
CA GLU A 68 2.18 8.07 14.06
C GLU A 68 2.23 7.89 12.53
N VAL A 69 1.09 7.58 11.91
CA VAL A 69 0.97 7.47 10.46
C VAL A 69 1.13 8.85 9.80
N LEU A 70 0.53 9.90 10.37
CA LEU A 70 0.73 11.28 9.89
C LEU A 70 2.21 11.71 9.97
N LYS A 71 2.90 11.40 11.07
CA LYS A 71 4.33 11.68 11.24
C LYS A 71 5.21 11.00 10.19
N ILE A 72 4.85 9.80 9.76
CA ILE A 72 5.57 9.13 8.66
C ILE A 72 5.20 9.73 7.32
N TYR A 73 3.93 10.09 7.11
CA TYR A 73 3.52 10.72 5.86
C TYR A 73 4.28 12.02 5.57
N THR A 74 4.63 12.82 6.57
CA THR A 74 5.40 14.06 6.35
C THR A 74 6.79 13.83 5.74
N LEU A 75 7.31 12.59 5.75
CA LEU A 75 8.58 12.26 5.07
C LEU A 75 8.51 12.44 3.54
N TRP A 76 7.32 12.37 2.92
CA TRP A 76 7.15 12.58 1.47
C TRP A 76 5.80 13.18 1.04
N ARG A 77 4.84 13.32 1.95
CA ARG A 77 3.55 13.96 1.74
C ARG A 77 3.54 15.34 2.40
N PRO A 78 2.82 16.32 1.83
CA PRO A 78 1.98 16.21 0.63
C PRO A 78 2.78 16.10 -0.67
N SER A 79 2.36 15.19 -1.56
CA SER A 79 2.95 15.09 -2.90
C SER A 79 2.64 16.35 -3.73
N PRO A 80 3.56 16.82 -4.58
CA PRO A 80 3.32 18.02 -5.39
C PRO A 80 2.27 17.76 -6.47
N LEU A 81 1.49 18.80 -6.78
CA LEU A 81 0.63 18.86 -7.96
C LEU A 81 1.35 19.69 -9.02
N PHE A 82 1.54 19.14 -10.21
CA PHE A 82 2.18 19.85 -11.30
C PHE A 82 1.20 20.19 -12.39
N ARG A 83 1.40 21.34 -13.04
CA ARG A 83 0.76 21.68 -14.32
C ARG A 83 1.69 21.37 -15.48
N ALA A 84 1.22 20.57 -16.43
CA ALA A 84 2.03 20.05 -17.53
C ALA A 84 2.06 20.99 -18.74
N HIS A 85 2.54 22.23 -18.56
CA HIS A 85 2.54 23.27 -19.62
C HIS A 85 3.13 22.82 -20.97
N ARG A 86 4.24 22.09 -20.95
CA ARG A 86 4.88 21.59 -22.18
C ARG A 86 4.04 20.51 -22.87
N LEU A 87 3.30 19.72 -22.11
CA LEU A 87 2.36 18.74 -22.66
C LEU A 87 1.13 19.44 -23.24
N GLU A 88 0.59 20.44 -22.54
CA GLU A 88 -0.49 21.31 -23.05
C GLU A 88 -0.11 21.90 -24.41
N GLN A 89 1.11 22.47 -24.51
CA GLN A 89 1.64 23.03 -25.75
C GLN A 89 1.83 21.98 -26.85
N ALA A 90 2.43 20.83 -26.53
CA ALA A 90 2.68 19.77 -27.52
C ALA A 90 1.37 19.18 -28.10
N LEU A 91 0.29 19.20 -27.32
CA LEU A 91 -1.03 18.75 -27.74
C LEU A 91 -1.86 19.84 -28.42
N GLY A 92 -1.43 21.11 -28.37
CA GLY A 92 -2.22 22.25 -28.85
C GLY A 92 -3.57 22.40 -28.14
N THR A 93 -3.70 21.89 -26.92
CA THR A 93 -4.99 21.81 -26.22
C THR A 93 -5.27 23.07 -25.39
N PRO A 94 -6.52 23.57 -25.35
CA PRO A 94 -6.92 24.60 -24.39
C PRO A 94 -7.12 24.04 -22.97
N ALA A 95 -7.14 22.71 -22.81
CA ALA A 95 -7.29 22.07 -21.51
C ALA A 95 -6.06 22.30 -20.63
N LYS A 96 -6.29 22.48 -19.33
CA LYS A 96 -5.22 22.50 -18.33
C LYS A 96 -4.97 21.08 -17.84
N ILE A 97 -3.73 20.61 -17.95
CA ILE A 97 -3.37 19.24 -17.55
C ILE A 97 -2.59 19.30 -16.25
N TYR A 98 -3.15 18.68 -15.22
CA TYR A 98 -2.51 18.53 -13.92
C TYR A 98 -2.22 17.06 -13.61
N TYR A 99 -1.12 16.80 -12.91
CA TYR A 99 -0.83 15.47 -12.39
C TYR A 99 -0.35 15.54 -10.94
N LYS A 100 -0.93 14.67 -10.10
CA LYS A 100 -0.51 14.49 -8.71
C LYS A 100 0.67 13.53 -8.69
N TYR A 101 1.86 14.04 -8.37
CA TYR A 101 3.08 13.26 -8.50
C TYR A 101 3.35 12.41 -7.24
N GLU A 102 2.73 11.24 -7.19
CA GLU A 102 2.89 10.25 -6.10
C GLU A 102 4.22 9.47 -6.15
N GLY A 103 5.14 9.84 -7.06
CA GLY A 103 6.45 9.21 -7.19
C GLY A 103 7.49 9.68 -6.16
N VAL A 104 7.13 10.62 -5.28
CA VAL A 104 8.05 11.27 -4.33
C VAL A 104 8.40 10.43 -3.10
N SER A 105 7.68 9.33 -2.84
CA SER A 105 8.01 8.45 -1.72
C SER A 105 9.34 7.72 -1.96
N PRO A 106 10.07 7.29 -0.92
CA PRO A 106 11.31 6.51 -1.09
C PRO A 106 11.10 5.22 -1.92
N ALA A 107 9.91 4.61 -1.86
CA ALA A 107 9.55 3.46 -2.69
C ALA A 107 9.13 3.81 -4.14
N GLY A 108 8.98 5.10 -4.44
CA GLY A 108 8.72 5.64 -5.77
C GLY A 108 7.30 5.41 -6.29
N SER A 109 6.28 5.36 -5.41
CA SER A 109 4.87 5.24 -5.80
C SER A 109 3.91 5.66 -4.67
N HIS A 110 2.59 5.58 -4.92
CA HIS A 110 1.54 5.81 -3.92
C HIS A 110 1.40 4.66 -2.90
N LYS A 111 2.03 3.49 -3.11
CA LYS A 111 1.81 2.30 -2.28
C LYS A 111 2.16 2.48 -0.78
N PRO A 112 3.16 3.30 -0.40
CA PRO A 112 3.37 3.66 1.00
C PRO A 112 2.16 4.28 1.71
N ASN A 113 1.22 4.88 0.96
CA ASN A 113 -0.01 5.43 1.53
C ASN A 113 -0.93 4.35 2.13
N THR A 114 -0.72 3.06 1.85
CA THR A 114 -1.44 1.96 2.50
C THR A 114 -0.52 1.02 3.26
N SER A 115 0.73 0.79 2.81
CA SER A 115 1.63 -0.09 3.57
C SER A 115 2.01 0.50 4.93
N VAL A 116 2.15 1.84 5.05
CA VAL A 116 2.43 2.51 6.33
C VAL A 116 1.30 2.28 7.34
N PRO A 117 0.02 2.62 7.07
CA PRO A 117 -1.04 2.35 8.03
C PRO A 117 -1.23 0.84 8.29
N GLN A 118 -1.07 -0.03 7.29
CA GLN A 118 -1.14 -1.48 7.54
C GLN A 118 -0.03 -1.96 8.48
N ALA A 119 1.21 -1.50 8.30
CA ALA A 119 2.31 -1.81 9.22
C ALA A 119 2.05 -1.25 10.63
N TYR A 120 1.51 -0.03 10.73
CA TYR A 120 1.09 0.56 12.01
C TYR A 120 0.05 -0.32 12.73
N TYR A 121 -1.05 -0.68 12.08
CA TYR A 121 -2.11 -1.46 12.74
C TYR A 121 -1.65 -2.88 13.09
N ASN A 122 -0.80 -3.49 12.27
CA ASN A 122 -0.16 -4.77 12.62
C ASN A 122 0.76 -4.64 13.83
N LYS A 123 1.57 -3.56 13.91
CA LYS A 123 2.43 -3.28 15.05
C LYS A 123 1.62 -3.09 16.34
N GLN A 124 0.54 -2.32 16.28
CA GLN A 124 -0.37 -2.10 17.41
C GLN A 124 -1.03 -3.40 17.88
N ALA A 125 -1.37 -4.30 16.95
CA ALA A 125 -1.90 -5.63 17.25
C ALA A 125 -0.84 -6.62 17.77
N GLY A 126 0.42 -6.21 17.94
CA GLY A 126 1.50 -7.05 18.43
C GLY A 126 2.09 -8.01 17.40
N VAL A 127 1.70 -7.89 16.12
CA VAL A 127 2.23 -8.71 15.02
C VAL A 127 3.74 -8.45 14.90
N LYS A 128 4.52 -9.54 14.80
CA LYS A 128 5.98 -9.47 14.73
C LYS A 128 6.52 -9.46 13.31
N ARG A 129 5.75 -10.03 12.37
CA ARG A 129 6.16 -10.18 10.98
C ARG A 129 4.96 -10.10 10.04
N ILE A 130 5.07 -9.32 8.98
CA ILE A 130 4.14 -9.28 7.85
C ILE A 130 4.69 -10.15 6.72
N ALA A 131 3.85 -11.03 6.18
CA ALA A 131 4.13 -11.73 4.93
C ALA A 131 3.33 -11.10 3.79
N THR A 132 3.96 -10.87 2.64
CA THR A 132 3.27 -10.34 1.46
C THR A 132 3.86 -10.86 0.16
N GLU A 133 3.13 -10.77 -0.93
CA GLU A 133 3.57 -11.10 -2.28
C GLU A 133 4.11 -9.88 -3.03
N THR A 134 4.87 -10.10 -4.09
CA THR A 134 5.07 -9.02 -5.08
C THR A 134 5.40 -9.55 -6.47
N GLY A 135 4.94 -8.86 -7.50
CA GLY A 135 5.33 -9.13 -8.89
C GLY A 135 6.62 -8.38 -9.24
N ALA A 136 6.46 -7.22 -9.87
CA ALA A 136 7.59 -6.38 -10.29
C ALA A 136 8.36 -5.72 -9.12
N GLY A 137 7.78 -5.71 -7.91
CA GLY A 137 8.47 -5.29 -6.68
C GLY A 137 8.00 -3.98 -6.06
N GLN A 138 7.12 -3.18 -6.70
CA GLN A 138 6.69 -1.90 -6.11
C GLN A 138 5.96 -2.08 -4.76
N TRP A 139 5.13 -3.11 -4.65
CA TRP A 139 4.39 -3.38 -3.41
C TRP A 139 5.29 -3.92 -2.31
N GLY A 140 6.15 -4.90 -2.62
CA GLY A 140 7.12 -5.38 -1.65
C GLY A 140 8.07 -4.28 -1.18
N SER A 141 8.51 -3.38 -2.07
CA SER A 141 9.29 -2.18 -1.69
C SER A 141 8.55 -1.27 -0.70
N ALA A 142 7.25 -1.02 -0.93
CA ALA A 142 6.45 -0.20 -0.04
C ALA A 142 6.23 -0.85 1.34
N MET A 143 6.00 -2.17 1.37
CA MET A 143 5.85 -2.90 2.63
C MET A 143 7.17 -3.03 3.38
N ALA A 144 8.29 -3.29 2.70
CA ALA A 144 9.62 -3.32 3.31
C ALA A 144 9.98 -1.97 3.95
N LEU A 145 9.74 -0.86 3.25
CA LEU A 145 9.91 0.49 3.81
C LEU A 145 9.06 0.69 5.07
N ALA A 146 7.77 0.35 5.02
CA ALA A 146 6.88 0.48 6.17
C ALA A 146 7.33 -0.41 7.35
N GLY A 147 7.79 -1.63 7.05
CA GLY A 147 8.35 -2.57 8.03
C GLY A 147 9.54 -1.98 8.78
N SER A 148 10.49 -1.41 8.03
CA SER A 148 11.65 -0.71 8.56
C SER A 148 11.27 0.46 9.47
N LEU A 149 10.26 1.26 9.10
CA LEU A 149 9.84 2.43 9.87
C LEU A 149 9.15 2.08 11.19
N PHE A 150 8.47 0.94 11.28
CA PHE A 150 7.76 0.49 12.50
C PHE A 150 8.47 -0.62 13.28
N GLY A 151 9.62 -1.09 12.80
CA GLY A 151 10.34 -2.22 13.36
C GLY A 151 9.47 -3.47 13.41
N ILE A 152 8.88 -3.83 12.27
CA ILE A 152 8.14 -5.07 12.04
C ILE A 152 8.81 -5.81 10.89
N ASP A 153 9.08 -7.11 11.08
CA ASP A 153 9.77 -7.91 10.07
C ASP A 153 8.88 -8.07 8.83
N VAL A 154 9.48 -8.06 7.64
CA VAL A 154 8.73 -8.23 6.39
C VAL A 154 9.33 -9.36 5.59
N THR A 155 8.53 -10.39 5.30
CA THR A 155 8.87 -11.45 4.35
C THR A 155 8.10 -11.23 3.05
N VAL A 156 8.82 -11.06 1.95
CA VAL A 156 8.25 -10.86 0.61
C VAL A 156 8.42 -12.10 -0.25
N TYR A 157 7.32 -12.63 -0.77
CA TYR A 157 7.28 -13.69 -1.76
C TYR A 157 7.18 -13.08 -3.17
N MET A 158 8.34 -12.82 -3.78
CA MET A 158 8.43 -12.21 -5.11
C MET A 158 8.31 -13.26 -6.22
N VAL A 159 7.51 -13.00 -7.26
CA VAL A 159 7.37 -13.92 -8.40
C VAL A 159 8.74 -14.25 -8.99
N LYS A 160 9.09 -15.54 -9.07
CA LYS A 160 10.44 -16.05 -9.38
C LYS A 160 11.07 -15.45 -10.64
N VAL A 161 10.30 -15.30 -11.73
CA VAL A 161 10.83 -14.66 -12.95
C VAL A 161 11.18 -13.18 -12.72
N SER A 162 10.34 -12.45 -11.97
CA SER A 162 10.62 -11.04 -11.64
C SER A 162 11.75 -10.92 -10.62
N TYR A 163 11.86 -11.84 -9.67
CA TYR A 163 12.98 -11.90 -8.72
C TYR A 163 14.33 -11.95 -9.45
N ASN A 164 14.42 -12.73 -10.53
CA ASN A 164 15.63 -12.85 -11.34
C ASN A 164 15.85 -11.67 -12.31
N GLN A 165 14.78 -11.22 -12.98
CA GLN A 165 14.89 -10.20 -14.03
C GLN A 165 14.88 -8.76 -13.51
N LYS A 166 14.38 -8.52 -12.29
CA LYS A 166 14.21 -7.18 -11.70
C LYS A 166 14.91 -7.07 -10.33
N PRO A 167 16.23 -7.33 -10.26
CA PRO A 167 16.95 -7.42 -9.00
C PRO A 167 16.97 -6.10 -8.22
N TYR A 168 16.89 -4.94 -8.88
CA TYR A 168 16.94 -3.65 -8.17
C TYR A 168 15.79 -3.41 -7.19
N ARG A 169 14.59 -3.92 -7.49
CA ARG A 169 13.48 -3.85 -6.54
C ARG A 169 13.67 -4.81 -5.38
N ARG A 170 14.27 -5.98 -5.62
CA ARG A 170 14.70 -6.90 -4.56
C ARG A 170 15.74 -6.26 -3.65
N ILE A 171 16.79 -5.68 -4.22
CA ILE A 171 17.84 -4.99 -3.48
C ILE A 171 17.28 -3.84 -2.64
N ALA A 172 16.31 -3.08 -3.17
CA ALA A 172 15.62 -2.04 -2.39
C ALA A 172 14.87 -2.62 -1.18
N MET A 173 14.16 -3.75 -1.36
CA MET A 173 13.48 -4.44 -0.26
C MET A 173 14.46 -4.95 0.80
N GLU A 174 15.54 -5.61 0.38
CA GLU A 174 16.59 -6.14 1.25
C GLU A 174 17.35 -5.02 1.99
N THR A 175 17.56 -3.87 1.35
CA THR A 175 18.14 -2.67 1.99
C THR A 175 17.28 -2.15 3.15
N TRP A 176 15.95 -2.27 3.05
CA TRP A 176 15.03 -1.96 4.15
C TRP A 176 14.83 -3.13 5.13
N GLY A 177 15.63 -4.19 5.02
CA GLY A 177 15.63 -5.32 5.96
C GLY A 177 14.56 -6.38 5.69
N ALA A 178 13.88 -6.35 4.54
CA ALA A 178 12.93 -7.41 4.20
C ALA A 178 13.65 -8.68 3.70
N GLU A 179 13.13 -9.83 4.10
CA GLU A 179 13.55 -11.13 3.56
C GLU A 179 12.77 -11.43 2.28
N VAL A 180 13.46 -11.63 1.14
CA VAL A 180 12.79 -11.82 -0.16
C VAL A 180 13.02 -13.22 -0.71
N HIS A 181 11.94 -13.95 -0.94
CA HIS A 181 11.98 -15.29 -1.54
C HIS A 181 11.36 -15.32 -2.94
N ALA A 182 11.97 -16.11 -3.83
CA ALA A 182 11.47 -16.35 -5.17
C ALA A 182 10.32 -17.37 -5.18
N SER A 183 9.07 -16.91 -5.27
CA SER A 183 7.87 -17.75 -5.29
C SER A 183 7.59 -18.38 -6.66
N PRO A 184 7.25 -19.67 -6.76
CA PRO A 184 7.00 -20.61 -5.65
C PRO A 184 8.29 -21.03 -4.92
N THR A 185 8.21 -21.07 -3.58
CA THR A 185 9.30 -21.43 -2.66
C THR A 185 9.04 -22.81 -2.03
N ASN A 186 10.06 -23.42 -1.43
CA ASN A 186 9.91 -24.66 -0.63
C ASN A 186 9.56 -24.38 0.86
N LEU A 187 9.28 -23.13 1.24
CA LEU A 187 9.02 -22.74 2.64
C LEU A 187 7.56 -22.96 3.04
N THR A 188 6.66 -23.13 2.08
CA THR A 188 5.22 -23.35 2.33
C THR A 188 4.77 -24.67 1.74
N ASN A 189 3.73 -25.28 2.32
CA ASN A 189 3.14 -26.52 1.77
C ASN A 189 2.59 -26.31 0.35
N ALA A 190 2.02 -25.14 0.07
CA ALA A 190 1.54 -24.80 -1.26
C ALA A 190 2.69 -24.72 -2.28
N GLY A 191 3.78 -24.04 -1.93
CA GLY A 191 4.95 -23.93 -2.80
C GLY A 191 5.64 -25.28 -3.03
N LYS A 192 5.79 -26.12 -1.99
CA LYS A 192 6.30 -27.49 -2.12
C LYS A 192 5.49 -28.33 -3.11
N LYS A 193 4.15 -28.24 -3.08
CA LYS A 193 3.28 -28.97 -4.01
C LYS A 193 3.43 -28.51 -5.46
N ILE A 194 3.68 -27.22 -5.70
CA ILE A 194 3.87 -26.69 -7.06
C ILE A 194 5.25 -27.06 -7.62
N LEU A 195 6.25 -27.25 -6.75
CA LEU A 195 7.63 -27.57 -7.13
C LEU A 195 7.89 -29.07 -7.28
N ALA A 196 6.97 -29.93 -6.82
CA ALA A 196 7.08 -31.38 -6.86
C ALA A 196 6.79 -31.96 -8.25
#